data_AF-A0A7C3UVK8-F1
#
_entry.id   AF-A0A7C3UVK8-F1
#
_cell.length_a   1.000
_cell.length_b   1.000
_cell.length_c   1.000
_cell.angle_alpha   90.00
_cell.angle_beta   90.00
_cell.angle_gamma   90.00
#
_symmetry.space_group_name_H-M   'P 1'
#
loop_
_entity.id
_entity.type
_entity.pdbx_description
1 polymer ?
#
loop_
_entity_poly.entity_id
_entity_poly.type
_entity_poly.pdbx_seq_one_letter_code
_entity_poly.pdbx_strand_id
1 'polypeptide(L)'
;DMETGYKVFTRQALEGITIESKRFGFEPEITAKMAKKGVRIYEVPISYYGRNYREGKKITWKDGIKAVFYILKYNLVSRRNRP
;
A
#
# COMPACT_ATOMS: atom_id res chain seq x y z
N ASP A 1 5.54 -0.27 -8.18
CA ASP A 1 4.12 -0.69 -8.04
C ASP A 1 3.75 -0.72 -6.55
N MET A 2 2.62 -0.14 -6.17
CA MET A 2 2.21 -0.03 -4.77
C MET A 2 1.24 -1.13 -4.31
N GLU A 3 0.43 -1.73 -5.19
CA GLU A 3 -0.62 -2.73 -4.86
C GLU A 3 -0.16 -4.16 -5.19
N THR A 4 1.13 -4.40 -4.97
CA THR A 4 1.82 -5.64 -5.33
C THR A 4 1.39 -6.84 -4.47
N GLY A 5 0.95 -6.61 -3.23
CA GLY A 5 0.70 -7.66 -2.25
C GLY A 5 1.96 -8.38 -1.76
N TYR A 6 3.14 -7.93 -2.17
CA TYR A 6 4.43 -8.46 -1.74
C TYR A 6 5.38 -7.33 -1.38
N LYS A 7 5.60 -7.13 -0.07
CA LYS A 7 6.48 -6.10 0.48
C LYS A 7 7.34 -6.69 1.58
N VAL A 8 8.61 -6.31 1.60
CA VAL A 8 9.58 -6.73 2.61
C VAL A 8 10.03 -5.49 3.37
N PHE A 9 10.07 -5.60 4.70
CA PHE A 9 10.46 -4.52 5.58
C PHE A 9 11.48 -5.03 6.60
N THR A 10 12.43 -4.17 6.98
CA THR A 10 13.24 -4.44 8.16
C THR A 10 12.40 -4.23 9.42
N ARG A 11 12.77 -4.91 10.51
CA ARG A 11 12.10 -4.72 11.81
C ARG A 11 12.09 -3.26 12.25
N GLN A 12 13.22 -2.58 12.08
CA GLN A 12 13.41 -1.16 12.42
C GLN A 12 12.48 -0.25 11.58
N ALA A 13 12.24 -0.59 10.31
CA ALA A 13 11.30 0.16 9.48
C ALA A 13 9.86 0.04 10.00
N LEU A 14 9.45 -1.15 10.47
CA LEU A 14 8.11 -1.40 11.02
C LEU A 14 7.90 -0.90 12.46
N GLU A 15 8.96 -0.60 13.19
CA GLU A 15 8.86 -0.15 14.58
C GLU A 15 8.03 1.15 14.70
N GLY A 16 7.03 1.14 15.59
CA GLY A 16 6.12 2.27 15.82
C GLY A 16 5.02 2.44 14.75
N ILE A 17 4.90 1.52 13.78
CA ILE A 17 3.86 1.56 12.76
C ILE A 17 2.64 0.76 13.22
N THR A 18 1.53 1.44 13.48
CA THR A 18 0.22 0.81 13.67
C THR A 18 -0.50 0.71 12.34
N ILE A 19 -1.17 -0.40 12.04
CA ILE A 19 -2.00 -0.56 10.83
C ILE A 19 -3.47 -0.50 11.21
N GLU A 20 -4.25 0.29 10.49
CA GLU A 20 -5.68 0.48 10.75
C GLU A 20 -6.56 -0.05 9.61
N SER A 21 -6.05 -0.05 8.39
CA SER A 21 -6.78 -0.44 7.20
C SER A 21 -6.91 -1.95 7.09
N LYS A 22 -8.04 -2.38 6.55
CA LYS A 22 -8.34 -3.78 6.27
C LYS A 22 -8.21 -4.06 4.77
N ARG A 23 -7.92 -5.31 4.42
CA ARG A 23 -7.88 -5.79 3.02
C ARG A 23 -6.84 -4.99 2.20
N PHE A 24 -7.19 -4.56 1.00
CA PHE A 24 -6.29 -3.79 0.11
C PHE A 24 -5.94 -2.38 0.62
N GLY A 25 -6.65 -1.85 1.62
CA GLY A 25 -6.29 -0.56 2.20
C GLY A 25 -4.95 -0.57 2.96
N PHE A 26 -4.41 -1.75 3.27
CA PHE A 26 -3.08 -1.88 3.88
C PHE A 26 -1.97 -1.32 2.97
N GLU A 27 -1.98 -1.65 1.69
CA GLU A 27 -0.95 -1.27 0.72
C GLU A 27 -0.74 0.26 0.64
N PRO A 28 -1.80 1.10 0.51
CA PRO A 28 -1.64 2.55 0.50
C PRO A 28 -1.29 3.11 1.88
N GLU A 29 -1.80 2.52 2.97
CA GLU A 29 -1.47 2.98 4.32
C GLU A 29 0.00 2.75 4.66
N ILE A 30 0.52 1.53 4.48
CA ILE A 30 1.90 1.20 4.81
C ILE A 30 2.87 1.99 3.95
N THR A 31 2.58 2.12 2.65
CA THR A 31 3.41 2.89 1.72
C THR A 31 3.47 4.36 2.13
N ALA A 32 2.33 4.97 2.46
CA ALA A 32 2.29 6.36 2.93
C ALA A 32 2.99 6.55 4.28
N LYS A 33 2.88 5.61 5.21
CA LYS A 33 3.55 5.68 6.52
C LYS A 33 5.07 5.50 6.39
N MET A 34 5.52 4.58 5.54
CA MET A 34 6.94 4.39 5.24
C MET A 34 7.54 5.64 4.57
N ALA A 35 6.85 6.19 3.57
CA ALA A 35 7.28 7.44 2.92
C ALA A 35 7.45 8.61 3.92
N LYS A 36 6.59 8.68 4.95
CA LYS A 36 6.68 9.71 6.01
C LYS A 36 7.76 9.46 7.03
N LYS A 37 8.09 8.19 7.30
CA LYS A 37 9.23 7.81 8.15
C LYS A 37 10.57 8.11 7.46
N GLY A 38 10.56 8.52 6.19
CA GLY A 38 11.76 8.88 5.43
C GLY A 38 12.62 7.68 5.06
N VAL A 39 12.05 6.46 5.11
CA VAL A 39 12.78 5.25 4.70
C VAL A 39 12.93 5.23 3.18
N ARG A 40 14.04 4.68 2.69
CA ARG A 40 14.25 4.47 1.26
C ARG A 40 13.40 3.29 0.78
N ILE A 41 12.62 3.51 -0.26
CA ILE A 41 11.76 2.49 -0.89
C ILE A 41 12.43 2.10 -2.21
N TYR A 42 12.62 0.80 -2.41
CA TYR A 42 13.15 0.24 -3.65
C TYR A 42 12.09 -0.65 -4.28
N GLU A 43 11.91 -0.50 -5.60
CA GLU A 43 11.06 -1.37 -6.39
C GLU A 43 11.94 -2.41 -7.09
N VAL A 44 11.70 -3.69 -6.81
CA VAL A 44 12.40 -4.80 -7.45
C VAL A 44 11.44 -5.42 -8.48
N PRO A 45 11.84 -5.55 -9.75
CA PRO A 45 10.97 -6.13 -10.77
C PRO A 45 10.72 -7.61 -10.48
N ILE A 46 9.45 -8.02 -10.62
CA ILE A 46 9.02 -9.41 -10.49
C ILE A 46 8.25 -9.83 -11.75
N SER A 47 8.41 -11.08 -12.15
CA SER A 47 7.56 -11.67 -13.19
C SER A 47 6.30 -12.25 -12.53
N TYR A 48 5.13 -11.68 -12.86
CA TYR A 48 3.85 -12.14 -12.34
C TYR A 48 2.99 -12.75 -13.46
N TYR A 49 2.58 -14.00 -13.28
CA TYR A 49 1.60 -14.65 -14.15
C TYR A 49 0.19 -14.34 -13.64
N GLY A 50 -0.45 -13.35 -14.26
CA GLY A 50 -1.79 -12.92 -13.89
C GLY A 50 -2.85 -13.96 -14.23
N ARG A 51 -3.72 -14.27 -13.26
CA ARG A 51 -4.93 -15.06 -13.50
C ARG A 51 -5.90 -14.31 -14.41
N ASN A 52 -6.62 -15.04 -15.26
CA ASN A 52 -7.64 -14.50 -16.14
C ASN A 52 -8.88 -14.03 -15.34
N TYR A 53 -9.60 -13.03 -15.85
CA TYR A 53 -10.83 -12.54 -15.20
C TYR A 53 -11.88 -13.63 -14.98
N ARG A 54 -11.88 -14.65 -15.85
CA ARG A 54 -12.78 -15.81 -15.80
C ARG A 54 -12.45 -16.82 -14.68
N GLU A 55 -11.26 -16.75 -14.07
CA GLU A 55 -10.84 -17.65 -12.98
C GLU A 55 -11.29 -17.17 -11.58
N GLY A 56 -12.27 -16.28 -11.50
CA GLY A 56 -12.83 -15.81 -10.23
C GLY A 56 -11.91 -14.83 -9.49
N LYS A 57 -11.51 -13.73 -10.15
CA LYS A 57 -10.84 -12.62 -9.46
C LYS A 57 -11.76 -12.10 -8.34
N LYS A 58 -11.31 -12.22 -7.08
CA LYS A 58 -12.00 -11.71 -5.88
C LYS A 58 -11.95 -10.17 -5.74
N ILE A 59 -11.40 -9.46 -6.73
CA ILE A 59 -11.31 -8.00 -6.83
C ILE A 59 -12.44 -7.51 -7.73
N THR A 60 -13.17 -6.51 -7.26
CA THR A 60 -14.24 -5.84 -8.00
C THR A 60 -13.94 -4.36 -8.19
N TRP A 61 -14.65 -3.69 -9.09
CA TRP A 61 -14.54 -2.23 -9.30
C TRP A 61 -14.76 -1.41 -8.02
N LYS A 62 -15.56 -1.94 -7.08
CA LYS A 62 -15.74 -1.36 -5.74
C LYS A 62 -14.45 -1.30 -4.93
N ASP A 63 -13.53 -2.24 -5.13
CA ASP A 63 -12.22 -2.23 -4.49
C ASP A 63 -11.33 -1.11 -5.08
N GLY A 64 -11.51 -0.77 -6.37
CA GLY A 64 -10.84 0.37 -7.00
C GLY A 64 -11.26 1.72 -6.39
N ILE A 65 -12.55 1.94 -6.16
CA ILE A 65 -13.04 3.16 -5.48
C ILE A 65 -12.46 3.25 -4.05
N LYS A 66 -12.42 2.13 -3.33
CA LYS A 66 -11.81 2.07 -1.99
C LYS A 66 -10.30 2.38 -2.03
N ALA A 67 -9.58 1.89 -3.04
CA ALA A 67 -8.15 2.18 -3.21
C ALA A 67 -7.91 3.69 -3.36
N VAL A 68 -8.67 4.36 -4.22
CA VAL A 68 -8.60 5.82 -4.39
C VAL A 68 -8.91 6.55 -3.07
N PHE A 69 -9.94 6.13 -2.35
CA PHE A 69 -10.27 6.69 -1.04
C PHE A 69 -9.11 6.55 -0.03
N TYR A 70 -8.49 5.37 0.07
CA TYR A 70 -7.36 5.16 0.99
C TYR A 70 -6.12 5.96 0.58
N ILE A 71 -5.81 6.04 -0.72
CA ILE A 71 -4.72 6.87 -1.24
C ILE A 71 -4.93 8.32 -0.82
N LEU A 72 -6.14 8.87 -1.04
CA LEU A 72 -6.45 10.25 -0.65
C LEU A 72 -6.40 10.44 0.86
N LYS A 73 -7.01 9.55 1.64
CA LYS A 73 -7.02 9.59 3.11
C LYS A 73 -5.60 9.64 3.66
N TYR A 74 -4.74 8.71 3.27
CA TYR A 74 -3.41 8.59 3.85
C TYR A 74 -2.38 9.56 3.26
N ASN A 75 -2.55 10.04 2.02
CA ASN A 75 -1.65 11.06 1.44
C ASN A 75 -2.04 12.50 1.79
N LEU A 76 -3.33 12.85 1.87
CA LEU A 76 -3.78 14.23 2.11
C LEU A 76 -3.93 14.56 3.60
N VAL A 77 -4.53 13.67 4.41
CA VAL A 77 -4.83 13.95 5.83
C VAL A 77 -3.57 13.92 6.70
N SER A 78 -2.48 13.34 6.20
CA SER A 78 -1.24 13.23 6.93
C SER A 78 -0.09 13.91 6.19
N ARG A 79 -0.36 15.14 5.72
CA ARG A 79 0.67 16.18 5.61
C ARG A 79 1.11 16.57 7.02
N ARG A 80 1.97 15.77 7.64
CA ARG A 80 2.79 16.25 8.77
C ARG A 80 4.03 16.89 8.17
N ASN A 81 4.22 18.16 8.50
CA ASN A 81 5.28 19.05 8.04
C ASN A 81 6.59 18.31 7.77
N ARG A 82 7.05 18.35 6.51
CA ARG A 82 8.47 18.21 6.24
C ARG A 82 9.15 19.45 6.83
N PRO A 83 10.21 19.31 7.65
CA PRO A 83 11.07 20.45 7.92
C PRO A 83 11.66 21.00 6.62
#